data_AF-A0A8S3RH57-F1
#
_entry.id   AF-A0A8S3RH57-F1
#
_cell.length_a   1.000
_cell.length_b   1.000
_cell.length_c   1.000
_cell.angle_alpha   90.00
_cell.angle_beta   90.00
_cell.angle_gamma   90.00
#
_symmetry.space_group_name_H-M   'P 1'
#
loop_
_entity.id
_entity.type
_entity.pdbx_description
1 polymer ?
#
loop_
_entity_poly.entity_id
_entity_poly.type
_entity_poly.pdbx_seq_one_letter_code
_entity_poly.pdbx_strand_id
1 'polypeptide(L)'
;MYTDRLLLSKNSVIPLLYAAQRYQIAGLISKCENYLQDNLAVNNACTLFSNAKFFTMDKLQTNALKFIAENAIEVLKSEDFLLLPSENIVNILELDSLRVQEVDVIRAVLRWVDHQLTKSKIKVDGKSRRSVLLQDSIIFTLAIPLLSIEEFTSIVIPFGILTDEEQLLIFKAITMPNSPSSCGKFRIHPREGTKVLEVTVNDILNPSNAFNNMHYDPFHSQFNNQWGNLQAETFSVIDQNNQD
;
A
#
# COMPACT_ATOMS: atom_id res chain seq x y z
N MET A 1 11.69 31.70 -31.77
CA MET A 1 11.92 30.61 -32.73
C MET A 1 13.33 30.09 -32.46
N TYR A 2 13.65 28.81 -32.34
CA TYR A 2 12.94 27.56 -32.54
C TYR A 2 13.96 26.50 -32.04
N THR A 3 13.67 25.78 -30.97
CA THR A 3 14.30 24.47 -30.76
C THR A 3 13.16 23.50 -30.49
N ASP A 4 12.56 23.07 -31.58
CA ASP A 4 11.47 22.09 -31.71
C ASP A 4 11.94 20.66 -31.37
N ARG A 5 12.92 20.54 -30.46
CA ARG A 5 13.50 19.30 -29.97
C ARG A 5 13.56 19.36 -28.45
N LEU A 6 12.39 19.30 -27.83
CA LEU A 6 12.29 19.04 -26.40
C LEU A 6 12.66 17.57 -26.16
N LEU A 7 13.85 17.35 -25.60
CA LEU A 7 14.23 16.04 -25.07
C LEU A 7 13.42 15.80 -23.81
N LEU A 8 12.30 15.09 -23.96
CA LEU A 8 11.52 14.59 -22.84
C LEU A 8 12.38 13.55 -22.11
N SER A 9 12.73 13.86 -20.87
CA SER A 9 13.46 12.98 -19.97
C SER A 9 12.65 12.81 -18.69
N LYS A 10 12.92 11.73 -17.94
CA LYS A 10 12.22 11.44 -16.67
C LYS A 10 12.25 12.62 -15.68
N ASN A 11 13.32 13.41 -15.69
CA ASN A 11 13.51 14.54 -14.76
C ASN A 11 12.97 15.87 -15.31
N SER A 12 12.83 16.00 -16.63
CA SER A 12 12.37 17.25 -17.27
C SER A 12 10.87 17.27 -17.57
N VAL A 13 10.21 16.11 -17.63
CA VAL A 13 8.80 16.02 -18.04
C VAL A 13 7.84 16.67 -17.05
N ILE A 14 8.05 16.54 -15.74
CA ILE A 14 7.15 17.12 -14.72
C ILE A 14 7.24 18.66 -14.69
N PRO A 15 8.43 19.30 -14.62
CA PRO A 15 8.54 20.75 -14.72
C PRO A 15 8.00 21.29 -16.05
N LEU A 16 8.23 20.56 -17.15
CA LEU A 16 7.73 20.94 -18.47
C LEU A 16 6.20 20.86 -18.54
N LEU A 17 5.60 19.82 -17.96
CA LEU A 17 4.15 19.67 -17.85
C LEU A 17 3.54 20.81 -17.03
N TYR A 18 4.16 21.19 -15.90
CA TYR A 18 3.73 22.34 -15.11
C TYR A 18 3.75 23.64 -15.92
N ALA A 19 4.82 23.91 -16.66
CA ALA A 19 4.88 25.06 -17.56
C ALA A 19 3.82 24.97 -18.67
N ALA A 20 3.65 23.79 -19.29
CA ALA A 20 2.69 23.57 -20.36
C ALA A 20 1.24 23.83 -19.90
N GLN A 21 0.87 23.39 -18.69
CA GLN A 21 -0.43 23.71 -18.10
C GLN A 21 -0.57 25.19 -17.77
N ARG A 22 0.44 25.80 -17.14
CA ARG A 22 0.43 27.22 -16.78
C ARG A 22 0.25 28.13 -18.00
N TYR A 23 0.88 27.79 -19.12
CA TYR A 23 0.78 28.52 -20.39
C TYR A 23 -0.29 27.97 -21.35
N GLN A 24 -1.07 26.97 -20.92
CA GLN A 24 -2.18 26.36 -21.67
C GLN A 24 -1.79 25.84 -23.08
N ILE A 25 -0.60 25.25 -23.19
CA ILE A 25 -0.08 24.71 -24.45
C ILE A 25 -0.57 23.26 -24.63
N ALA A 26 -1.80 23.09 -25.10
CA ALA A 26 -2.47 21.78 -25.21
C ALA A 26 -1.66 20.71 -25.96
N GLY A 27 -0.97 21.07 -27.05
CA GLY A 27 -0.13 20.14 -27.82
C GLY A 27 1.08 19.62 -27.05
N LEU A 28 1.60 20.42 -26.10
CA LEU A 28 2.71 20.00 -25.23
C LEU A 28 2.20 19.17 -24.05
N ILE A 29 1.06 19.53 -23.47
CA ILE A 29 0.39 18.73 -22.41
C ILE A 29 0.15 17.31 -22.92
N SER A 30 -0.46 17.17 -24.10
CA SER A 30 -0.75 15.87 -24.71
C SER A 30 0.52 15.04 -24.97
N LYS A 31 1.62 15.69 -25.38
CA LYS A 31 2.92 15.00 -25.58
C LYS A 31 3.52 14.52 -24.25
N CYS A 32 3.45 15.34 -23.21
CA CYS A 32 3.91 14.97 -21.86
C CYS A 32 3.07 13.82 -21.28
N GLU A 33 1.74 13.87 -21.46
CA GLU A 33 0.81 12.79 -21.06
C GLU A 33 1.19 11.45 -21.67
N ASN A 34 1.32 11.41 -23.00
CA ASN A 34 1.67 10.18 -23.70
C ASN A 34 3.03 9.65 -23.24
N TYR A 35 4.04 10.53 -23.10
CA TYR A 35 5.35 10.12 -22.61
C TYR A 35 5.30 9.53 -21.19
N LEU A 36 4.51 10.14 -20.29
CA LEU A 36 4.34 9.65 -18.92
C LEU A 36 3.61 8.30 -18.90
N GLN A 37 2.61 8.12 -19.75
CA GLN A 37 1.88 6.87 -19.88
C GLN A 37 2.75 5.74 -20.45
N ASP A 38 3.57 6.03 -21.47
CA ASP A 38 4.45 5.06 -22.13
C ASP A 38 5.62 4.61 -21.23
N ASN A 39 5.99 5.42 -20.24
CA ASN A 39 7.08 5.16 -19.30
C ASN A 39 6.59 4.77 -17.89
N LEU A 40 5.33 4.36 -17.76
CA LEU A 40 4.77 3.90 -16.49
C LEU A 40 5.43 2.59 -16.05
N ALA A 41 5.96 2.59 -14.82
CA ALA A 41 6.67 1.49 -14.20
C ALA A 41 6.38 1.44 -12.70
N VAL A 42 6.67 0.31 -12.06
CA VAL A 42 6.41 0.08 -10.62
C VAL A 42 7.06 1.14 -9.74
N ASN A 43 8.27 1.57 -10.08
CA ASN A 43 9.05 2.54 -9.32
C ASN A 43 8.68 4.02 -9.59
N ASN A 44 7.71 4.29 -10.45
CA ASN A 44 7.21 5.65 -10.69
C ASN A 44 5.67 5.73 -10.68
N ALA A 45 4.97 4.63 -10.45
CA ALA A 45 3.51 4.59 -10.51
C ALA A 45 2.86 5.48 -9.44
N CYS A 46 3.38 5.45 -8.21
CA CYS A 46 2.88 6.26 -7.10
C CYS A 46 3.12 7.76 -7.33
N THR A 47 4.31 8.12 -7.76
CA THR A 47 4.66 9.51 -8.09
C THR A 47 3.87 10.01 -9.29
N LEU A 48 3.69 9.17 -10.33
CA LEU A 48 2.85 9.50 -11.48
C LEU A 48 1.39 9.71 -11.06
N PHE A 49 0.82 8.83 -10.25
CA PHE A 49 -0.54 8.98 -9.74
C PHE A 49 -0.71 10.31 -8.99
N SER A 50 0.22 10.63 -8.10
CA SER A 50 0.18 11.89 -7.33
C SER A 50 0.26 13.12 -8.24
N ASN A 51 1.14 13.09 -9.24
CA ASN A 51 1.25 14.16 -10.22
C ASN A 51 -0.01 14.27 -11.10
N ALA A 52 -0.54 13.16 -11.60
CA ALA A 52 -1.75 13.14 -12.41
C ALA A 52 -2.96 13.73 -11.66
N LYS A 53 -3.07 13.42 -10.36
CA LYS A 53 -4.08 14.02 -9.47
C LYS A 53 -3.85 15.53 -9.30
N PHE A 54 -2.62 15.95 -9.04
CA PHE A 54 -2.26 17.37 -8.87
C PHE A 54 -2.56 18.21 -10.13
N PHE A 55 -2.30 17.65 -11.31
CA PHE A 55 -2.52 18.28 -12.61
C PHE A 55 -3.94 18.06 -13.16
N THR A 56 -4.84 17.42 -12.41
CA THR A 56 -6.24 17.11 -12.81
C THR A 56 -6.33 16.37 -14.15
N MET A 57 -5.51 15.33 -14.31
CA MET A 57 -5.37 14.55 -15.55
C MET A 57 -6.09 13.21 -15.43
N ASP A 58 -7.42 13.22 -15.52
CA ASP A 58 -8.29 12.08 -15.16
C ASP A 58 -7.93 10.77 -15.89
N LYS A 59 -7.59 10.85 -17.18
CA LYS A 59 -7.20 9.68 -17.98
C LYS A 59 -5.90 9.06 -17.48
N LEU A 60 -4.90 9.90 -17.20
CA LEU A 60 -3.60 9.46 -16.70
C LEU A 60 -3.72 8.92 -15.27
N GLN A 61 -4.53 9.57 -14.42
CA GLN A 61 -4.84 9.13 -13.07
C GLN A 61 -5.50 7.75 -13.08
N THR A 62 -6.52 7.55 -13.93
CA THR A 62 -7.22 6.27 -14.06
C THR A 62 -6.28 5.16 -14.52
N ASN A 63 -5.41 5.43 -15.49
CA ASN A 63 -4.44 4.45 -15.99
C ASN A 63 -3.38 4.12 -14.93
N ALA A 64 -2.89 5.11 -14.19
CA ALA A 64 -1.97 4.90 -13.08
C ALA A 64 -2.60 4.04 -11.97
N LEU A 65 -3.85 4.33 -11.56
CA LEU A 65 -4.55 3.52 -10.56
C LEU A 65 -4.78 2.08 -11.01
N LYS A 66 -5.13 1.86 -12.29
CA LYS A 66 -5.25 0.50 -12.85
C LYS A 66 -3.93 -0.25 -12.79
N PHE A 67 -2.84 0.39 -13.20
CA PHE A 67 -1.50 -0.20 -13.14
C PHE A 67 -1.09 -0.52 -11.70
N ILE A 68 -1.38 0.36 -10.74
CA ILE A 68 -1.14 0.14 -9.31
C ILE A 68 -1.95 -1.06 -8.82
N ALA A 69 -3.24 -1.16 -9.19
CA ALA A 69 -4.10 -2.27 -8.77
C ALA A 69 -3.59 -3.62 -9.31
N GLU A 70 -3.09 -3.65 -10.54
CA GLU A 70 -2.55 -4.85 -11.19
C GLU A 70 -1.19 -5.28 -10.62
N ASN A 71 -0.33 -4.32 -10.26
CA ASN A 71 1.03 -4.56 -9.76
C ASN A 71 1.16 -4.24 -8.26
N ALA A 72 0.07 -4.35 -7.51
CA ALA A 72 -0.06 -3.83 -6.15
C ALA A 72 1.04 -4.34 -5.22
N ILE A 73 1.43 -5.62 -5.32
CA ILE A 73 2.47 -6.24 -4.49
C ILE A 73 3.80 -5.50 -4.61
N GLU A 74 4.26 -5.23 -5.84
CA GLU A 74 5.56 -4.57 -6.04
C GLU A 74 5.48 -3.08 -5.77
N VAL A 75 4.37 -2.44 -6.13
CA VAL A 75 4.16 -1.00 -5.90
C VAL A 75 4.12 -0.69 -4.40
N LEU A 76 3.40 -1.48 -3.60
CA LEU A 76 3.33 -1.32 -2.15
C LEU A 76 4.66 -1.58 -1.45
N LYS A 77 5.62 -2.27 -2.10
CA LYS A 77 6.99 -2.48 -1.61
C LYS A 77 7.95 -1.36 -2.00
N SER A 78 7.60 -0.54 -3.00
CA SER A 78 8.46 0.52 -3.50
C SER A 78 8.69 1.64 -2.46
N GLU A 79 9.84 2.32 -2.60
CA GLU A 79 10.13 3.57 -1.88
C GLU A 79 9.17 4.70 -2.29
N ASP A 80 8.70 4.66 -3.53
CA ASP A 80 7.75 5.61 -4.11
C ASP A 80 6.43 5.64 -3.34
N PHE A 81 5.99 4.49 -2.79
CA PHE A 81 4.83 4.41 -1.91
C PHE A 81 5.06 5.13 -0.58
N LEU A 82 6.28 5.10 -0.03
CA LEU A 82 6.61 5.76 1.24
C LEU A 82 6.53 7.28 1.16
N LEU A 83 6.68 7.84 -0.04
CA LEU A 83 6.65 9.27 -0.30
C LEU A 83 5.23 9.82 -0.56
N LEU A 84 4.22 8.95 -0.64
CA LEU A 84 2.85 9.38 -0.89
C LEU A 84 2.26 10.16 0.29
N PRO A 85 1.44 11.20 0.01
CA PRO A 85 0.61 11.81 1.03
C PRO A 85 -0.50 10.84 1.45
N SER A 86 -0.97 10.99 2.69
CA SER A 86 -1.96 10.13 3.32
C SER A 86 -3.27 10.02 2.53
N GLU A 87 -3.74 11.11 1.94
CA GLU A 87 -4.92 11.14 1.07
C GLU A 87 -4.76 10.22 -0.17
N ASN A 88 -3.57 10.19 -0.77
CA ASN A 88 -3.32 9.35 -1.95
C ASN A 88 -3.22 7.88 -1.56
N ILE A 89 -2.76 7.57 -0.35
CA ILE A 89 -2.79 6.20 0.18
C ILE A 89 -4.23 5.75 0.35
N VAL A 90 -5.11 6.55 0.95
CA VAL A 90 -6.54 6.21 1.07
C VAL A 90 -7.14 5.90 -0.30
N ASN A 91 -6.89 6.74 -1.30
CA ASN A 91 -7.37 6.51 -2.67
C ASN A 91 -6.91 5.16 -3.26
N ILE A 92 -5.69 4.71 -2.94
CA ILE A 92 -5.20 3.39 -3.37
C ILE A 92 -5.86 2.29 -2.55
N LEU A 93 -5.92 2.44 -1.22
CA LEU A 93 -6.47 1.45 -0.29
C LEU A 93 -7.99 1.28 -0.38
N GLU A 94 -8.71 2.22 -0.99
CA GLU A 94 -10.14 2.09 -1.24
C GLU A 94 -10.46 1.23 -2.46
N LEU A 95 -9.52 1.02 -3.39
CA LEU A 95 -9.77 0.21 -4.58
C LEU A 95 -10.02 -1.25 -4.21
N ASP A 96 -11.18 -1.75 -4.62
CA ASP A 96 -11.55 -3.16 -4.50
C ASP A 96 -10.73 -4.05 -5.45
N SER A 97 -10.26 -3.49 -6.56
CA SER A 97 -9.50 -4.20 -7.60
C SER A 97 -8.02 -4.45 -7.27
N LEU A 98 -7.55 -4.04 -6.09
CA LEU A 98 -6.17 -4.27 -5.66
C LEU A 98 -5.85 -5.77 -5.61
N ARG A 99 -4.90 -6.23 -6.41
CA ARG A 99 -4.47 -7.64 -6.48
C ARG A 99 -3.39 -7.94 -5.45
N VAL A 100 -3.74 -7.87 -4.17
CA VAL A 100 -2.82 -8.09 -3.05
C VAL A 100 -3.58 -8.59 -1.82
N GLN A 101 -2.94 -9.47 -1.05
CA GLN A 101 -3.49 -9.96 0.21
C GLN A 101 -3.56 -8.83 1.24
N GLU A 102 -4.61 -8.82 2.07
CA GLU A 102 -4.81 -7.75 3.05
C GLU A 102 -3.64 -7.65 4.05
N VAL A 103 -3.02 -8.79 4.37
CA VAL A 103 -1.84 -8.84 5.22
C VAL A 103 -0.68 -7.99 4.68
N ASP A 104 -0.46 -7.99 3.37
CA ASP A 104 0.61 -7.23 2.72
C ASP A 104 0.25 -5.75 2.61
N VAL A 105 -1.04 -5.44 2.44
CA VAL A 105 -1.56 -4.07 2.51
C VAL A 105 -1.28 -3.47 3.89
N ILE A 106 -1.64 -4.20 4.95
CA ILE A 106 -1.41 -3.75 6.33
C ILE A 106 0.08 -3.55 6.60
N ARG A 107 0.93 -4.50 6.19
CA ARG A 107 2.40 -4.35 6.32
C ARG A 107 2.93 -3.11 5.59
N ALA A 108 2.47 -2.86 4.36
CA ALA A 108 2.90 -1.70 3.58
C ALA A 108 2.49 -0.38 4.23
N VAL A 109 1.25 -0.31 4.74
CA VAL A 109 0.75 0.87 5.44
C VAL A 109 1.51 1.11 6.74
N LEU A 110 1.78 0.06 7.52
CA LEU A 110 2.57 0.18 8.74
C LEU A 110 4.01 0.64 8.45
N ARG A 111 4.63 0.14 7.37
CA ARG A 111 5.93 0.64 6.87
C ARG A 111 5.88 2.13 6.53
N TRP A 112 4.81 2.56 5.85
CA TRP A 112 4.60 3.98 5.54
C TRP A 112 4.44 4.83 6.80
N VAL A 113 3.65 4.39 7.78
CA VAL A 113 3.45 5.12 9.04
C VAL A 113 4.79 5.31 9.77
N ASP A 114 5.57 4.24 9.91
CA ASP A 114 6.87 4.29 10.59
C ASP A 114 7.85 5.23 9.85
N HIS A 115 7.79 5.24 8.51
CA HIS A 115 8.55 6.18 7.69
C HIS A 115 8.14 7.64 7.94
N GLN A 116 6.84 7.95 7.98
CA GLN A 116 6.34 9.31 8.25
C GLN A 116 6.72 9.81 9.65
N LEU A 117 6.64 8.93 10.65
CA LEU A 117 7.03 9.24 12.02
C LEU A 117 8.54 9.51 12.12
N THR A 118 9.35 8.65 11.50
CA THR A 118 10.81 8.81 11.44
C THR A 118 11.21 10.11 10.74
N LYS A 119 10.60 10.41 9.59
CA LYS A 119 10.81 11.66 8.85
C LYS A 119 10.45 12.90 9.69
N SER A 120 9.40 12.79 10.50
CA SER A 120 8.93 13.86 11.39
C SER A 120 9.68 13.91 12.74
N LYS A 121 10.67 13.03 12.95
CA LYS A 121 11.42 12.87 14.21
C LYS A 121 10.52 12.61 15.42
N ILE A 122 9.40 11.94 15.21
CA ILE A 122 8.47 11.52 16.25
C ILE A 122 8.84 10.10 16.67
N LYS A 123 8.75 9.81 17.98
CA LYS A 123 8.96 8.46 18.50
C LYS A 123 7.99 7.48 17.84
N VAL A 124 8.54 6.38 17.32
CA VAL A 124 7.78 5.29 16.72
C VAL A 124 7.25 4.39 17.85
N ASP A 125 5.97 4.55 18.19
CA ASP A 125 5.26 3.70 19.14
C ASP A 125 3.79 3.52 18.70
N GLY A 126 3.04 2.66 19.39
CA GLY A 126 1.65 2.36 19.02
C GLY A 126 0.74 3.59 19.06
N LYS A 127 0.97 4.53 19.99
CA LYS A 127 0.15 5.75 20.11
C LYS A 127 0.39 6.70 18.93
N SER A 128 1.65 6.95 18.60
CA SER A 128 2.04 7.76 17.43
C SER A 128 1.54 7.13 16.12
N ARG A 129 1.69 5.81 15.96
CA ARG A 129 1.19 5.08 14.78
C ARG A 129 -0.32 5.23 14.62
N ARG A 130 -1.06 5.00 15.71
CA ARG A 130 -2.51 5.19 15.73
C ARG A 130 -2.90 6.63 15.37
N SER A 131 -2.18 7.63 15.89
CA SER A 131 -2.44 9.03 15.56
C SER A 131 -2.34 9.31 14.06
N VAL A 132 -1.34 8.76 13.38
CA VAL A 132 -1.18 8.92 11.92
C VAL A 132 -2.28 8.19 11.17
N LEU A 133 -2.60 6.96 11.56
CA LEU A 133 -3.63 6.14 10.91
C LEU A 133 -5.05 6.70 11.05
N LEU A 134 -5.31 7.55 12.05
CA LEU A 134 -6.61 8.20 12.26
C LEU A 134 -6.80 9.46 11.41
N GLN A 135 -5.73 10.12 10.93
CA GLN A 135 -5.82 11.42 10.26
C GLN A 135 -6.75 11.41 9.05
N ASP A 136 -6.62 10.41 8.18
CA ASP A 136 -7.49 10.20 7.01
C ASP A 136 -8.32 8.92 7.13
N SER A 137 -8.61 8.49 8.37
CA SER A 137 -9.36 7.25 8.62
C SER A 137 -8.75 6.00 7.96
N ILE A 138 -7.44 6.02 7.67
CA ILE A 138 -6.69 4.94 7.01
C ILE A 138 -6.92 3.62 7.75
N ILE A 139 -6.93 3.65 9.08
CA ILE A 139 -7.15 2.46 9.92
C ILE A 139 -8.43 1.70 9.56
N PHE A 140 -9.48 2.40 9.11
CA PHE A 140 -10.78 1.82 8.77
C PHE A 140 -10.85 1.32 7.33
N THR A 141 -9.94 1.78 6.47
CA THR A 141 -9.81 1.28 5.08
C THR A 141 -9.15 -0.10 5.01
N LEU A 142 -8.43 -0.48 6.08
CA LEU A 142 -7.81 -1.79 6.23
C LEU A 142 -8.85 -2.83 6.64
N ALA A 143 -8.91 -3.94 5.91
CA ALA A 143 -9.80 -5.06 6.20
C ALA A 143 -9.22 -6.00 7.29
N ILE A 144 -8.82 -5.41 8.42
CA ILE A 144 -8.26 -6.13 9.59
C ILE A 144 -9.14 -7.32 10.04
N PRO A 145 -10.48 -7.23 10.05
CA PRO A 145 -11.35 -8.37 10.40
C PRO A 145 -11.23 -9.59 9.47
N LEU A 146 -10.64 -9.43 8.28
CA LEU A 146 -10.47 -10.53 7.32
C LEU A 146 -9.15 -11.28 7.48
N LEU A 147 -8.31 -10.87 8.42
CA LEU A 147 -7.08 -11.58 8.74
C LEU A 147 -7.35 -12.90 9.46
N SER A 148 -6.43 -13.85 9.31
CA SER A 148 -6.36 -15.00 10.21
C SER A 148 -5.96 -14.56 11.63
N ILE A 149 -6.26 -15.41 12.61
CA ILE A 149 -5.87 -15.19 14.02
C ILE A 149 -4.34 -15.04 14.14
N GLU A 150 -3.58 -15.81 13.37
CA GLU A 150 -2.12 -15.77 13.36
C GLU A 150 -1.60 -14.41 12.85
N GLU A 151 -2.13 -13.94 11.72
CA GLU A 151 -1.75 -12.64 11.17
C GLU A 151 -2.16 -11.49 12.10
N PHE A 152 -3.37 -11.56 12.66
CA PHE A 152 -3.85 -10.55 13.61
C PHE A 152 -2.93 -10.45 14.84
N THR A 153 -2.58 -11.58 15.45
CA THR A 153 -1.73 -11.62 16.65
C THR A 153 -0.27 -11.30 16.37
N SER A 154 0.26 -11.68 15.20
CA SER A 154 1.67 -11.47 14.86
C SER A 154 1.96 -10.10 14.25
N ILE A 155 0.97 -9.48 13.60
CA ILE A 155 1.16 -8.26 12.80
C ILE A 155 0.38 -7.08 13.37
N VAL A 156 -0.83 -7.26 13.89
CA VAL A 156 -1.66 -6.10 14.29
C VAL A 156 -1.48 -5.76 15.76
N ILE A 157 -1.56 -6.78 16.63
CA ILE A 157 -1.43 -6.60 18.08
C ILE A 157 -0.08 -5.97 18.49
N PRO A 158 1.09 -6.45 18.01
CA PRO A 158 2.38 -5.96 18.50
C PRO A 158 2.65 -4.50 18.10
N PHE A 159 2.02 -4.01 17.04
CA PHE A 159 2.18 -2.63 16.62
C PHE A 159 1.41 -1.62 17.48
N GLY A 160 0.45 -2.08 18.28
CA GLY A 160 -0.32 -1.25 19.20
C GLY A 160 -1.18 -0.19 18.52
N ILE A 161 -1.67 -0.46 17.30
CA ILE A 161 -2.48 0.50 16.52
C ILE A 161 -3.96 0.51 16.92
N LEU A 162 -4.43 -0.55 17.61
CA LEU A 162 -5.83 -0.75 18.01
C LEU A 162 -6.00 -0.53 19.53
N THR A 163 -7.17 -0.04 19.94
CA THR A 163 -7.57 -0.03 21.36
C THR A 163 -8.00 -1.43 21.82
N ASP A 164 -8.00 -1.67 23.14
CA ASP A 164 -8.44 -2.95 23.70
C ASP A 164 -9.88 -3.32 23.27
N GLU A 165 -10.76 -2.31 23.18
CA GLU A 165 -12.13 -2.49 22.67
C GLU A 165 -12.14 -2.93 21.20
N GLU A 166 -11.35 -2.28 20.34
CA GLU A 166 -11.25 -2.63 18.92
C GLU A 166 -10.61 -4.01 18.73
N GLN A 167 -9.59 -4.34 19.52
CA GLN A 167 -8.96 -5.65 19.50
C GLN A 167 -9.97 -6.75 19.84
N LEU A 168 -10.80 -6.55 20.88
CA LEU A 168 -11.83 -7.50 21.26
C LEU A 168 -12.90 -7.65 20.18
N LEU A 169 -13.33 -6.54 19.56
CA LEU A 169 -14.30 -6.56 18.47
C LEU A 169 -13.78 -7.35 17.25
N ILE A 170 -12.53 -7.08 16.85
CA ILE A 170 -11.88 -7.76 15.72
C ILE A 170 -11.64 -9.23 16.06
N PHE A 171 -11.15 -9.55 17.25
CA PHE A 171 -10.96 -10.92 17.70
C PHE A 171 -12.26 -11.72 17.66
N LYS A 172 -13.38 -11.12 18.12
CA LYS A 172 -14.70 -11.74 18.03
C LYS A 172 -15.12 -11.95 16.56
N ALA A 173 -14.85 -10.99 15.69
CA ALA A 173 -15.17 -11.10 14.26
C ALA A 173 -14.44 -12.28 13.59
N ILE A 174 -13.14 -12.43 13.88
CA ILE A 174 -12.30 -13.50 13.31
C ILE A 174 -12.71 -14.87 13.86
N THR A 175 -13.00 -14.98 15.16
CA THR A 175 -13.33 -16.26 15.82
C THR A 175 -14.80 -16.69 15.66
N MET A 176 -15.71 -15.75 15.42
CA MET A 176 -17.16 -15.99 15.33
C MET A 176 -17.75 -15.38 14.04
N PRO A 177 -17.45 -15.93 12.83
CA PRO A 177 -17.88 -15.36 11.56
C PRO A 177 -19.41 -15.38 11.34
N ASN A 178 -20.12 -16.28 12.02
CA ASN A 178 -21.59 -16.41 11.94
C ASN A 178 -22.34 -15.57 12.98
N SER A 179 -21.62 -14.88 13.88
CA SER A 179 -22.23 -13.94 14.81
C SER A 179 -22.45 -12.61 14.08
N PRO A 180 -23.55 -11.88 14.33
CA PRO A 180 -23.71 -10.49 13.91
C PRO A 180 -22.73 -9.60 14.69
N SER A 181 -21.44 -9.78 14.43
CA SER A 181 -20.34 -9.02 15.00
C SER A 181 -20.26 -7.72 14.21
N SER A 182 -20.79 -6.63 14.77
CA SER A 182 -20.51 -5.30 14.22
C SER A 182 -19.02 -5.03 14.40
N CYS A 183 -18.23 -5.15 13.33
CA CYS A 183 -16.81 -4.76 13.32
C CYS A 183 -16.66 -3.23 13.35
N GLY A 184 -17.66 -2.50 13.85
CA GLY A 184 -17.71 -1.05 13.90
C GLY A 184 -17.52 -0.43 12.52
N LYS A 185 -16.45 0.35 12.39
CA LYS A 185 -16.10 1.11 11.18
C LYS A 185 -15.12 0.38 10.26
N PHE A 186 -14.61 -0.79 10.65
CA PHE A 186 -13.60 -1.51 9.87
C PHE A 186 -14.19 -2.09 8.59
N ARG A 187 -13.37 -2.11 7.53
CA ARG A 187 -13.70 -2.77 6.27
C ARG A 187 -13.88 -4.28 6.50
N ILE A 188 -15.00 -4.82 6.02
CA ILE A 188 -15.38 -6.24 6.16
C ILE A 188 -15.54 -6.96 4.82
N HIS A 189 -15.22 -6.28 3.71
CA HIS A 189 -15.34 -6.83 2.37
C HIS A 189 -13.94 -7.11 1.79
N PRO A 190 -13.67 -8.36 1.34
CA PRO A 190 -12.40 -8.68 0.72
C PRO A 190 -12.22 -7.88 -0.57
N ARG A 191 -10.97 -7.61 -0.93
CA ARG A 191 -10.65 -6.97 -2.20
C ARG A 191 -10.89 -7.95 -3.34
N GLU A 192 -11.75 -7.59 -4.29
CA GLU A 192 -12.07 -8.38 -5.49
C GLU A 192 -10.83 -8.81 -6.29
N GLY A 193 -9.78 -7.98 -6.27
CA GLY A 193 -8.50 -8.29 -6.91
C GLY A 193 -7.82 -9.54 -6.34
N THR A 194 -8.20 -9.96 -5.14
CA THR A 194 -7.78 -11.20 -4.49
C THR A 194 -8.71 -12.35 -4.91
N LYS A 195 -8.86 -12.58 -6.22
CA LYS A 195 -9.39 -13.88 -6.64
C LYS A 195 -8.41 -14.92 -6.15
N VAL A 196 -8.80 -15.63 -5.09
CA VAL A 196 -8.19 -16.87 -4.66
C VAL A 196 -8.00 -17.69 -5.92
N LEU A 197 -6.80 -18.24 -6.12
CA LEU A 197 -6.63 -19.37 -7.02
C LEU A 197 -7.53 -20.48 -6.44
N GLU A 198 -8.80 -20.49 -6.83
CA GLU A 198 -9.66 -21.64 -6.64
C GLU A 198 -8.97 -22.74 -7.44
N VAL A 199 -8.18 -23.56 -6.76
CA VAL A 199 -7.69 -24.82 -7.30
C VAL A 199 -8.95 -25.62 -7.53
N THR A 200 -9.42 -25.64 -8.77
CA THR A 200 -10.59 -26.45 -9.12
C THR A 200 -10.18 -27.91 -8.98
N VAL A 201 -11.14 -28.81 -8.75
CA VAL A 201 -10.86 -30.26 -8.69
C VAL A 201 -10.11 -30.73 -9.96
N ASN A 202 -10.29 -30.02 -11.09
CA ASN A 202 -9.56 -30.26 -12.34
C ASN A 202 -8.05 -29.95 -12.26
N ASP A 203 -7.63 -28.99 -11.43
CA ASP A 203 -6.21 -28.65 -11.22
C ASP A 203 -5.49 -29.70 -10.35
N ILE A 204 -6.23 -30.45 -9.52
CA ILE A 204 -5.73 -31.60 -8.75
C ILE A 204 -5.52 -32.82 -9.66
N LEU A 205 -6.36 -32.98 -10.68
CA LEU A 205 -6.32 -34.10 -11.61
C LEU A 205 -5.29 -33.96 -12.73
N ASN A 206 -4.68 -32.77 -12.90
CA ASN A 206 -3.67 -32.54 -13.94
C ASN A 206 -2.42 -31.78 -13.40
N PRO A 207 -1.39 -32.50 -12.92
CA PRO A 207 -0.22 -31.94 -12.24
C PRO A 207 0.60 -30.95 -13.10
N SER A 208 0.43 -30.97 -14.41
CA SER A 208 1.13 -30.09 -15.36
C SER A 208 0.71 -28.61 -15.22
N ASN A 209 -0.48 -28.32 -14.67
CA ASN A 209 -0.94 -26.96 -14.40
C ASN A 209 -0.46 -26.43 -13.03
N ALA A 210 -0.30 -27.31 -12.03
CA ALA A 210 0.10 -26.93 -10.67
C ALA A 210 1.55 -26.41 -10.60
N PHE A 211 2.45 -26.95 -11.45
CA PHE A 211 3.86 -26.56 -11.46
C PHE A 211 4.12 -25.14 -11.98
N ASN A 212 3.23 -24.59 -12.82
CA ASN A 212 3.36 -23.22 -13.32
C ASN A 212 2.88 -22.15 -12.32
N ASN A 213 2.14 -22.54 -11.27
CA ASN A 213 1.56 -21.62 -10.29
C ASN A 213 2.30 -21.60 -8.94
N MET A 214 3.32 -22.44 -8.73
CA MET A 214 4.22 -22.33 -7.58
C MET A 214 5.37 -21.39 -7.89
N HIS A 215 5.11 -20.08 -7.85
CA HIS A 215 6.20 -19.13 -7.64
C HIS A 215 6.55 -19.17 -6.16
N TYR A 216 7.66 -19.84 -5.82
CA TYR A 216 8.22 -19.87 -4.48
C TYR A 216 8.46 -18.43 -4.01
N ASP A 217 7.68 -17.95 -3.04
CA ASP A 217 7.78 -16.57 -2.56
C ASP A 217 8.98 -16.43 -1.59
N PRO A 218 10.09 -15.78 -2.00
CA PRO A 218 11.26 -15.61 -1.15
C PRO A 218 10.98 -14.66 0.02
N PHE A 219 9.85 -13.93 0.01
CA PHE A 219 9.49 -12.94 1.02
C PHE A 219 9.22 -13.51 2.40
N HIS A 220 8.68 -14.73 2.50
CA HIS A 220 8.34 -15.27 3.82
C HIS A 220 9.59 -15.44 4.71
N SER A 221 10.76 -15.64 4.09
CA SER A 221 12.05 -15.76 4.79
C SER A 221 12.77 -14.42 4.95
N GLN A 222 12.86 -13.59 3.89
CA GLN A 222 13.59 -12.31 3.97
C GLN A 222 12.89 -11.27 4.86
N PHE A 223 11.57 -11.22 4.84
CA PHE A 223 10.81 -10.26 5.63
C PHE A 223 10.83 -10.64 7.11
N ASN A 224 10.69 -11.92 7.47
CA ASN A 224 10.85 -12.38 8.86
C ASN A 224 12.24 -12.02 9.44
N ASN A 225 13.29 -12.04 8.60
CA ASN A 225 14.62 -11.66 9.05
C ASN A 225 14.75 -10.14 9.28
N GLN A 226 14.21 -9.30 8.39
CA GLN A 226 14.23 -7.84 8.59
C GLN A 226 13.30 -7.40 9.73
N TRP A 227 12.14 -8.06 9.87
CA TRP A 227 11.19 -7.82 10.96
C TRP A 227 11.71 -8.30 12.31
N GLY A 228 12.34 -9.47 12.34
CA GLY A 228 13.03 -9.97 13.53
C GLY A 228 14.12 -9.00 14.01
N ASN A 229 14.85 -8.37 13.07
CA ASN A 229 15.87 -7.38 13.42
C ASN A 229 15.26 -6.07 13.96
N LEU A 230 14.17 -5.56 13.38
CA LEU A 230 13.48 -4.36 13.87
C LEU A 230 12.80 -4.58 15.23
N GLN A 231 12.25 -5.78 15.47
CA GLN A 231 11.72 -6.17 16.79
C GLN A 231 12.84 -6.30 17.82
N ALA A 232 13.98 -6.91 17.47
CA ALA A 232 15.13 -7.03 18.37
C ALA A 232 15.72 -5.66 18.75
N GLU A 233 15.83 -4.73 17.80
CA GLU A 233 16.29 -3.36 18.06
C GLU A 233 15.31 -2.60 18.97
N THR A 234 14.00 -2.72 18.75
CA THR A 234 12.99 -2.03 19.59
C THR A 234 12.91 -2.59 21.01
N PHE A 235 13.06 -3.91 21.21
CA PHE A 235 13.13 -4.51 22.55
C PHE A 235 14.44 -4.16 23.29
N SER A 236 15.58 -4.08 22.60
CA SER A 236 16.86 -3.70 23.22
C SER A 236 16.87 -2.25 23.78
N VAL A 237 16.11 -1.34 23.16
CA VAL A 237 15.97 0.04 23.61
C VAL A 237 15.02 0.17 24.81
N ILE A 238 14.10 -0.79 25.00
CA ILE A 238 13.18 -0.80 26.13
C ILE A 238 13.88 -1.29 27.41
N ASP A 239 14.78 -2.29 27.29
CA ASP A 239 15.53 -2.80 28.46
C ASP A 239 16.56 -1.81 29.01
N GLN A 240 17.14 -0.95 28.17
CA GLN A 240 18.07 0.10 28.64
C GLN A 240 17.39 1.27 29.36
N ASN A 241 16.08 1.48 29.18
CA ASN A 241 15.34 2.57 29.83
C ASN A 241 14.65 2.15 31.15
N ASN A 242 14.90 0.92 31.62
CA ASN A 242 14.35 0.37 32.88
C ASN A 242 15.44 0.08 33.94
N GLN A 243 16.65 0.60 33.75
CA GLN A 243 17.77 0.45 34.71
C GLN A 243 18.27 1.75 35.35
N ASP A 244 17.55 2.88 35.22
CA ASP A 244 17.81 4.11 35.99
C ASP A 244 16.63 4.49 36.89
#